data_AF-A0A645FK65-F1
#
_entry.id   AF-A0A645FK65-F1
#
_cell.length_a   1.000
_cell.length_b   1.000
_cell.length_c   1.000
_cell.angle_alpha   90.00
_cell.angle_beta   90.00
_cell.angle_gamma   90.00
#
_symmetry.space_group_name_H-M   'P 1'
#
loop_
_entity.id
_entity.type
_entity.pdbx_description
1 polymer ?
#
loop_
_entity_poly.entity_id
_entity_poly.type
_entity_poly.pdbx_seq_one_letter_code
_entity_poly.pdbx_strand_id
1 'polypeptide(L)'
;MSYDGLSRIQWVKDNFKSVSISHAYTCRYSIGSYTSYSTWVALGDNESGLGYIRDVQSNTPIPSSPYEISSISLNEQFAPLIGINAALKNSMTTKLEYKKQRSLALNLSSTQLIDAMTDEFVIGAGYVIKDFDVILKLKNNSQSRIKNDLKINADLSYKDIKSLLRKIDQNLTQASSGNKLLTLKIMADYVFSSKVNIQMFFDRQVSTPLISSTFPVSSTNFGVSFKFMLTR
;
A
#
# COMPACT_ATOMS: atom_id res chain seq x y z
N MET A 1 8.82 0.16 -13.90
CA MET A 1 9.76 1.02 -14.63
C MET A 1 10.28 2.10 -13.68
N SER A 2 11.59 2.34 -13.66
CA SER A 2 12.22 3.45 -12.94
C SER A 2 13.07 4.22 -13.92
N TYR A 3 13.03 5.55 -13.86
CA TYR A 3 13.80 6.43 -14.73
C TYR A 3 14.50 7.50 -13.91
N ASP A 4 15.84 7.50 -13.96
CA ASP A 4 16.69 8.39 -13.17
C ASP A 4 17.39 9.46 -14.03
N GLY A 5 17.09 9.48 -15.34
CA GLY A 5 17.77 10.34 -16.32
C GLY A 5 17.46 11.84 -16.20
N LEU A 6 16.43 12.21 -15.42
CA LEU A 6 16.09 13.62 -15.14
C LEU A 6 17.19 14.37 -14.39
N SER A 7 18.07 13.65 -13.70
CA SER A 7 19.25 14.20 -13.03
C SER A 7 20.30 14.81 -13.98
N ARG A 8 20.20 14.58 -15.30
CA ARG A 8 21.15 15.08 -16.31
C ARG A 8 20.78 16.44 -16.89
N ILE A 9 19.57 16.95 -16.64
CA ILE A 9 19.13 18.27 -17.11
C ILE A 9 19.84 19.36 -16.30
N GLN A 10 20.41 20.38 -16.95
CA GLN A 10 21.23 21.42 -16.31
C GLN A 10 20.53 22.07 -15.10
N TRP A 11 19.27 22.47 -15.24
CA TRP A 11 18.48 23.07 -14.16
C TRP A 11 18.24 22.13 -12.96
N VAL A 12 18.04 20.84 -13.22
CA VAL A 12 17.83 19.83 -12.16
C VAL A 12 19.15 19.49 -11.48
N LYS A 13 20.24 19.38 -12.24
CA LYS A 13 21.60 19.10 -11.75
C LYS A 13 22.13 20.16 -10.80
N ASP A 14 21.72 21.42 -10.97
CA ASP A 14 22.17 22.52 -10.14
C ASP A 14 21.55 22.46 -8.73
N ASN A 15 20.28 22.06 -8.62
CA ASN A 15 19.51 22.04 -7.36
C ASN A 15 19.43 20.65 -6.70
N PHE A 16 19.39 19.58 -7.50
CA PHE A 16 19.16 18.21 -7.06
C PHE A 16 20.38 17.32 -7.35
N LYS A 17 20.68 16.42 -6.41
CA LYS A 17 21.70 15.38 -6.56
C LYS A 17 21.19 14.22 -7.41
N SER A 18 19.94 13.81 -7.21
CA SER A 18 19.30 12.77 -8.01
C SER A 18 17.79 12.97 -8.01
N VAL A 19 17.15 12.70 -9.14
CA VAL A 19 15.70 12.65 -9.26
C VAL A 19 15.36 11.37 -10.01
N SER A 20 14.50 10.55 -9.40
CA SER A 20 14.02 9.29 -9.93
C SER A 20 12.51 9.36 -10.03
N ILE A 21 11.97 8.88 -11.15
CA ILE A 21 10.54 8.67 -11.34
C ILE A 21 10.29 7.18 -11.50
N SER A 22 9.36 6.64 -10.73
CA SER A 22 8.96 5.24 -10.77
C SER A 22 7.47 5.08 -11.08
N HIS A 23 7.16 4.03 -11.82
CA HIS A 23 5.81 3.58 -12.12
C HIS A 23 5.80 2.06 -12.15
N ALA A 24 4.84 1.43 -11.46
CA ALA A 24 4.66 -0.01 -11.51
C ALA A 24 3.19 -0.36 -11.53
N TYR A 25 2.84 -1.31 -12.40
CA TYR A 25 1.50 -1.86 -12.54
C TYR A 25 1.57 -3.38 -12.42
N THR A 26 0.65 -3.94 -11.64
CA THR A 26 0.47 -5.38 -11.52
C THR A 26 -1.02 -5.67 -11.57
N CYS A 27 -1.40 -6.64 -12.40
CA CYS A 27 -2.75 -7.16 -12.45
C CYS A 27 -2.70 -8.68 -12.28
N ARG A 28 -3.51 -9.21 -11.38
CA ARG A 28 -3.62 -10.63 -11.11
C ARG A 28 -5.07 -11.07 -11.19
N TYR A 29 -5.34 -11.92 -12.16
CA TYR A 29 -6.59 -12.67 -12.24
C TYR A 29 -6.43 -13.99 -11.47
N SER A 30 -7.40 -14.34 -10.63
CA SER A 30 -7.35 -15.56 -9.83
C SER A 30 -8.75 -16.13 -9.65
N ILE A 31 -8.87 -17.42 -9.95
CA ILE A 31 -10.08 -18.20 -9.73
C ILE A 31 -9.92 -18.87 -8.35
N GLY A 32 -10.89 -18.69 -7.46
CA GLY A 32 -10.78 -19.18 -6.08
C GLY A 32 -10.80 -20.70 -5.99
N SER A 33 -11.89 -21.30 -6.48
CA SER A 33 -12.09 -22.75 -6.56
C SER A 33 -12.97 -23.07 -7.76
N TYR A 34 -12.70 -24.20 -8.41
CA TYR A 34 -13.56 -24.76 -9.45
C TYR A 34 -13.77 -26.25 -9.22
N THR A 35 -14.99 -26.72 -9.45
CA THR A 35 -15.37 -28.14 -9.39
C THR A 35 -16.00 -28.53 -10.71
N SER A 36 -15.77 -29.77 -11.16
CA SER A 36 -16.38 -30.26 -12.39
C SER A 36 -17.78 -30.80 -12.09
N TYR A 37 -18.77 -30.47 -12.92
CA TYR A 37 -20.09 -31.05 -12.80
C TYR A 37 -20.10 -32.48 -13.33
N SER A 38 -20.37 -33.47 -12.47
CA SER A 38 -20.44 -34.89 -12.86
C SER A 38 -21.56 -35.18 -13.87
N THR A 39 -22.62 -34.36 -13.87
CA THR A 39 -23.82 -34.51 -14.72
C THR A 39 -23.80 -33.63 -15.98
N TRP A 40 -22.66 -32.98 -16.29
CA TRP A 40 -22.54 -32.11 -17.46
C TRP A 40 -22.53 -32.91 -18.76
N VAL A 41 -23.29 -32.43 -19.74
CA VAL A 41 -23.38 -33.01 -21.08
C VAL A 41 -23.08 -31.91 -22.11
N ALA A 42 -22.11 -32.14 -22.99
CA ALA A 42 -21.73 -31.21 -24.06
C ALA A 42 -22.87 -31.06 -25.11
N LEU A 43 -23.05 -29.84 -25.62
CA LEU A 43 -23.95 -29.53 -26.73
C LEU A 43 -23.13 -29.42 -28.02
N GLY A 44 -23.24 -30.41 -28.90
CA GLY A 44 -22.48 -30.48 -30.16
C GLY A 44 -21.12 -31.17 -30.05
N ASP A 45 -20.33 -31.13 -31.13
CA ASP A 45 -18.95 -31.60 -31.10
C ASP A 45 -18.18 -30.81 -30.03
N ASN A 46 -17.48 -31.54 -29.16
CA ASN A 46 -16.86 -31.17 -27.87
C ASN A 46 -16.02 -29.87 -27.80
N GLU A 47 -15.90 -29.09 -28.87
CA GLU A 47 -15.07 -27.89 -28.98
C GLU A 47 -15.76 -26.60 -28.53
N SER A 48 -17.09 -26.60 -28.38
CA SER A 48 -17.85 -25.37 -28.12
C SER A 48 -17.78 -24.90 -26.66
N GLY A 49 -17.40 -25.77 -25.71
CA GLY A 49 -17.44 -25.48 -24.26
C GLY A 49 -18.85 -25.20 -23.69
N LEU A 50 -19.88 -25.33 -24.54
CA LEU A 50 -21.28 -25.14 -24.22
C LEU A 50 -21.90 -26.51 -23.94
N GLY A 51 -22.66 -26.60 -22.86
CA GLY A 51 -23.34 -27.82 -22.46
C GLY A 51 -24.49 -27.52 -21.52
N TYR A 52 -25.09 -28.57 -20.98
CA TYR A 52 -26.12 -28.44 -19.97
C TYR A 52 -25.84 -29.38 -18.80
N ILE A 53 -26.26 -28.97 -17.62
CA ILE A 53 -26.44 -29.85 -16.46
C ILE A 53 -27.92 -30.15 -16.32
N ARG A 54 -28.28 -31.29 -15.75
CA ARG A 54 -29.68 -31.57 -15.39
C ARG A 54 -29.94 -31.12 -13.97
N ASP A 55 -30.99 -30.33 -13.80
CA ASP A 55 -31.48 -29.94 -12.48
C ASP A 55 -31.86 -31.18 -11.66
N VAL A 56 -31.42 -31.24 -10.41
CA VAL A 56 -31.58 -32.42 -9.55
C VAL A 56 -33.05 -32.64 -9.16
N GLN A 57 -33.86 -31.57 -9.14
CA GLN A 57 -35.25 -31.63 -8.69
C GLN A 57 -36.26 -31.83 -9.84
N SER A 58 -36.03 -31.18 -10.97
CA SER A 58 -36.96 -31.16 -12.11
C SER A 58 -36.48 -31.96 -13.32
N ASN A 59 -35.23 -32.47 -13.30
CA ASN A 59 -34.58 -33.18 -14.40
C ASN A 59 -34.56 -32.37 -15.73
N THR A 60 -34.75 -31.05 -15.64
CA THR A 60 -34.72 -30.15 -16.78
C THR A 60 -33.28 -29.79 -17.14
N PRO A 61 -32.95 -29.69 -18.45
CA PRO A 61 -31.62 -29.27 -18.88
C PRO A 61 -31.44 -27.77 -18.67
N ILE A 62 -30.46 -27.40 -17.86
CA ILE A 62 -30.05 -26.01 -17.61
C ILE A 62 -28.71 -25.79 -18.32
N PRO A 63 -28.61 -24.82 -19.24
CA PRO A 63 -27.33 -24.47 -19.86
C PRO A 63 -26.29 -24.13 -18.79
N SER A 64 -25.14 -24.80 -18.83
CA SER A 64 -24.06 -24.60 -17.86
C SER A 64 -22.69 -24.93 -18.45
N SER A 65 -21.67 -24.34 -17.85
CA SER A 65 -20.26 -24.67 -18.08
C SER A 65 -19.93 -26.04 -17.48
N PRO A 66 -18.91 -26.77 -18.00
CA PRO A 66 -18.42 -28.01 -17.39
C PRO A 66 -17.88 -27.82 -15.96
N TYR A 67 -17.48 -26.59 -15.62
CA TYR A 67 -16.96 -26.21 -14.32
C TYR A 67 -17.91 -25.28 -13.58
N GLU A 68 -18.18 -25.63 -12.32
CA GLU A 68 -18.74 -24.75 -11.31
C GLU A 68 -17.61 -23.88 -10.75
N ILE A 69 -17.70 -22.57 -10.93
CA ILE A 69 -16.73 -21.62 -10.39
C ILE A 69 -17.40 -20.87 -9.24
N SER A 70 -16.89 -21.00 -8.02
CA SER A 70 -17.53 -20.39 -6.84
C SER A 70 -17.24 -18.89 -6.75
N SER A 71 -15.99 -18.50 -7.02
CA SER A 71 -15.57 -17.09 -6.96
C SER A 71 -14.41 -16.78 -7.91
N ILE A 72 -14.43 -15.56 -8.42
CA ILE A 72 -13.40 -15.00 -9.28
C ILE A 72 -12.92 -13.70 -8.66
N SER A 73 -11.61 -13.49 -8.63
CA SER A 73 -11.01 -12.25 -8.15
C SER A 73 -10.05 -11.66 -9.18
N LEU A 74 -10.12 -10.35 -9.33
CA LEU A 74 -9.20 -9.55 -10.13
C LEU A 74 -8.60 -8.48 -9.22
N ASN A 75 -7.29 -8.58 -8.99
CA ASN A 75 -6.56 -7.61 -8.19
C ASN A 75 -5.66 -6.79 -9.11
N GLU A 76 -5.97 -5.50 -9.21
CA GLU A 76 -5.23 -4.51 -9.97
C GLU A 76 -4.55 -3.55 -9.00
N GLN A 77 -3.24 -3.31 -9.16
CA GLN A 77 -2.50 -2.39 -8.32
C GLN A 77 -1.48 -1.58 -9.12
N PHE A 78 -1.43 -0.29 -8.82
CA PHE A 78 -0.41 0.66 -9.24
C PHE A 78 0.43 1.04 -8.02
N ALA A 79 1.65 0.51 -7.93
CA ALA A 79 2.46 0.52 -6.72
C ALA A 79 3.92 0.95 -7.00
N PRO A 80 4.19 2.25 -7.26
CA PRO A 80 3.25 3.37 -7.32
C PRO A 80 2.71 3.62 -8.74
N LEU A 81 1.57 4.30 -8.83
CA LEU A 81 1.10 4.90 -10.10
C LEU A 81 2.07 5.98 -10.55
N ILE A 82 2.50 6.85 -9.64
CA ILE A 82 3.60 7.79 -9.89
C ILE A 82 4.37 7.89 -8.58
N GLY A 83 5.64 7.52 -8.61
CA GLY A 83 6.60 7.74 -7.54
C GLY A 83 7.65 8.72 -8.00
N ILE A 84 7.94 9.73 -7.20
CA ILE A 84 9.03 10.68 -7.43
C ILE A 84 9.89 10.66 -6.18
N ASN A 85 11.16 10.28 -6.31
CA ASN A 85 12.13 10.46 -5.24
C ASN A 85 13.21 11.42 -5.71
N ALA A 86 13.36 12.51 -4.96
CA ALA A 86 14.37 13.52 -5.18
C ALA A 86 15.34 13.53 -3.98
N ALA A 87 16.63 13.60 -4.26
CA ALA A 87 17.65 13.87 -3.27
C ALA A 87 18.33 15.19 -3.64
N LEU A 88 18.42 16.11 -2.69
CA LEU A 88 19.05 17.41 -2.84
C LEU A 88 20.52 17.35 -2.40
N LYS A 89 21.31 18.33 -2.82
CA LYS A 89 22.75 18.41 -2.44
C LYS A 89 22.96 18.69 -0.96
N ASN A 90 21.98 19.30 -0.29
CA ASN A 90 21.99 19.58 1.15
C ASN A 90 21.65 18.36 2.03
N SER A 91 21.66 17.13 1.48
CA SER A 91 21.28 15.90 2.20
C SER A 91 19.81 15.84 2.62
N MET A 92 18.95 16.66 2.00
CA MET A 92 17.51 16.51 2.05
C MET A 92 17.05 15.48 1.00
N THR A 93 16.11 14.63 1.37
CA THR A 93 15.39 13.73 0.48
C THR A 93 13.93 14.09 0.50
N THR A 94 13.26 13.94 -0.63
CA THR A 94 11.82 14.19 -0.75
C THR A 94 11.23 13.08 -1.59
N LYS A 95 10.06 12.62 -1.17
CA LYS A 95 9.38 11.46 -1.73
C LYS A 95 7.92 11.82 -1.93
N LEU A 96 7.41 11.58 -3.14
CA LEU A 96 6.01 11.71 -3.47
C LEU A 96 5.57 10.42 -4.12
N GLU A 97 4.59 9.73 -3.55
CA GLU A 97 4.02 8.52 -4.14
C GLU A 97 2.51 8.66 -4.22
N TYR A 98 1.96 8.38 -5.40
CA TYR A 98 0.53 8.13 -5.56
C TYR A 98 0.33 6.67 -5.94
N LYS A 99 -0.42 5.94 -5.11
CA LYS A 99 -0.73 4.52 -5.25
C LYS A 99 -2.23 4.36 -5.46
N LYS A 100 -2.59 3.40 -6.30
CA LYS A 100 -3.98 3.10 -6.61
C LYS A 100 -4.15 1.60 -6.68
N GLN A 101 -5.14 1.07 -6.00
CA GLN A 101 -5.44 -0.35 -6.00
C GLN A 101 -6.94 -0.56 -6.17
N ARG A 102 -7.28 -1.59 -6.93
CA ARG A 102 -8.65 -2.04 -7.13
C ARG A 102 -8.70 -3.56 -7.03
N SER A 103 -9.59 -4.06 -6.19
CA SER A 103 -9.87 -5.48 -6.02
C SER A 103 -11.33 -5.71 -6.37
N LEU A 104 -11.57 -6.55 -7.37
CA LEU A 104 -12.89 -6.98 -7.77
C LEU A 104 -13.03 -8.45 -7.39
N ALA A 105 -13.99 -8.78 -6.54
CA ALA A 105 -14.30 -10.15 -6.18
C ALA A 105 -15.75 -10.45 -6.56
N LEU A 106 -15.94 -11.31 -7.55
CA LEU A 106 -17.23 -11.81 -7.98
C LEU A 106 -17.51 -13.15 -7.31
N ASN A 107 -18.56 -13.21 -6.51
CA ASN A 107 -19.13 -14.45 -6.01
C ASN A 107 -20.27 -14.87 -6.94
N LEU A 108 -20.09 -15.99 -7.64
CA LEU A 108 -21.07 -16.50 -8.60
C LEU A 108 -22.22 -17.23 -7.89
N SER A 109 -21.98 -17.84 -6.73
CA SER A 109 -23.01 -18.51 -5.93
C SER A 109 -24.06 -17.53 -5.39
N SER A 110 -23.66 -16.33 -4.95
CA SER A 110 -24.58 -15.28 -4.48
C SER A 110 -24.84 -14.19 -5.53
N THR A 111 -24.23 -14.28 -6.71
CA THR A 111 -24.36 -13.30 -7.81
C THR A 111 -24.02 -11.87 -7.34
N GLN A 112 -22.95 -11.75 -6.55
CA GLN A 112 -22.50 -10.51 -5.92
C GLN A 112 -21.09 -10.14 -6.37
N LEU A 113 -20.89 -8.87 -6.73
CA LEU A 113 -19.59 -8.28 -7.04
C LEU A 113 -19.20 -7.32 -5.92
N ILE A 114 -18.08 -7.59 -5.26
CA ILE A 114 -17.44 -6.70 -4.29
C ILE A 114 -16.35 -5.92 -5.03
N ASP A 115 -16.48 -4.60 -5.08
CA ASP A 115 -15.50 -3.68 -5.67
C ASP A 115 -14.85 -2.87 -4.56
N ALA A 116 -13.61 -3.22 -4.22
CA ALA A 116 -12.80 -2.54 -3.22
C ALA A 116 -11.73 -1.68 -3.91
N MET A 117 -11.82 -0.37 -3.74
CA MET A 117 -10.89 0.61 -4.26
C MET A 117 -10.07 1.22 -3.11
N THR A 118 -8.80 1.46 -3.36
CA THR A 118 -7.90 2.12 -2.42
C THR A 118 -7.02 3.10 -3.16
N ASP A 119 -7.13 4.38 -2.80
CA ASP A 119 -6.26 5.44 -3.29
C ASP A 119 -5.39 5.90 -2.13
N GLU A 120 -4.08 5.94 -2.32
CA GLU A 120 -3.14 6.37 -1.28
C GLU A 120 -2.16 7.38 -1.85
N PHE A 121 -2.02 8.49 -1.15
CA PHE A 121 -1.08 9.55 -1.46
C PHE A 121 -0.09 9.68 -0.30
N VAL A 122 1.20 9.61 -0.58
CA VAL A 122 2.28 9.64 0.41
C VAL A 122 3.24 10.76 0.04
N ILE A 123 3.46 11.67 0.98
CA ILE A 123 4.49 12.70 0.94
C ILE A 123 5.49 12.38 2.05
N GLY A 124 6.75 12.15 1.68
CA GLY A 124 7.85 11.97 2.60
C GLY A 124 8.90 13.06 2.43
N ALA A 125 9.49 13.50 3.53
CA ALA A 125 10.66 14.36 3.54
C ALA A 125 11.67 13.82 4.56
N GLY A 126 12.91 13.65 4.13
CA GLY A 126 14.03 13.26 4.98
C GLY A 126 15.09 14.36 4.99
N TYR A 127 15.76 14.52 6.11
CA TYR A 127 16.89 15.43 6.23
C TYR A 127 17.98 14.82 7.10
N VAL A 128 19.21 14.86 6.61
CA VAL A 128 20.38 14.40 7.35
C VAL A 128 21.20 15.62 7.77
N ILE A 129 21.20 15.93 9.06
CA ILE A 129 22.08 16.93 9.65
C ILE A 129 23.41 16.25 9.91
N LYS A 130 24.44 16.68 9.18
CA LYS A 130 25.81 16.22 9.37
C LYS A 130 26.46 16.99 10.51
N ASP A 131 27.37 16.33 11.22
CA ASP A 131 28.16 16.93 12.29
C ASP A 131 27.30 17.57 13.41
N PHE A 132 26.22 16.89 13.81
CA PHE A 132 25.37 17.39 14.88
C PHE A 132 26.07 17.22 16.24
N ASP A 133 26.63 18.32 16.76
CA ASP A 133 27.33 18.34 18.04
C ASP A 133 26.32 18.47 19.19
N VAL A 134 25.94 17.35 19.80
CA VAL A 134 25.22 17.38 21.08
C VAL A 134 26.24 17.66 22.18
N ILE A 135 26.38 18.95 22.52
CA ILE A 135 27.18 19.40 23.68
C ILE A 135 26.47 19.00 24.97
N LEU A 136 26.54 17.71 25.32
CA LEU A 136 26.32 17.28 26.69
C LEU A 136 27.59 17.64 27.46
N LYS A 137 27.53 18.75 28.22
CA LYS A 137 28.51 19.08 29.26
C LYS A 137 28.48 18.01 30.36
N LEU A 138 29.00 16.82 30.08
CA LEU A 138 29.40 15.88 31.12
C LEU A 138 30.70 16.40 31.74
N LYS A 139 30.68 16.52 33.06
CA LYS A 139 31.61 17.22 33.96
C LYS A 139 33.04 16.64 34.01
N ASN A 140 33.53 15.92 32.99
CA ASN A 140 34.88 15.36 32.97
C ASN A 140 35.64 15.63 31.68
N ASN A 141 36.95 15.84 31.87
CA ASN A 141 37.89 16.59 31.06
C ASN A 141 38.37 15.87 29.77
N SER A 142 37.50 15.15 29.06
CA SER A 142 37.82 14.57 27.76
C SER A 142 36.72 14.88 26.75
N GLN A 143 36.87 16.01 26.07
CA GLN A 143 36.05 16.42 24.93
C GLN A 143 36.24 15.45 23.76
N SER A 144 35.64 14.25 23.84
CA SER A 144 35.43 13.44 22.65
C SER A 144 34.30 14.07 21.88
N ARG A 145 34.64 14.94 20.91
CA ARG A 145 33.71 15.50 19.93
C ARG A 145 33.22 14.36 19.04
N ILE A 146 32.15 13.70 19.46
CA ILE A 146 31.55 12.64 18.66
C ILE A 146 30.68 13.32 17.61
N LYS A 147 31.25 13.51 16.43
CA LYS A 147 30.58 14.04 15.24
C LYS A 147 29.75 12.94 14.60
N ASN A 148 28.46 12.90 14.89
CA ASN A 148 27.57 11.94 14.27
C ASN A 148 26.42 12.64 13.55
N ASP A 149 25.84 11.92 12.60
CA ASP A 149 24.74 12.40 11.76
C ASP A 149 23.40 12.17 12.46
N LEU A 150 22.55 13.20 12.47
CA LEU A 150 21.16 13.12 12.88
C LEU A 150 20.28 12.98 11.63
N LYS A 151 19.49 11.91 11.55
CA LYS A 151 18.55 11.67 10.45
C LYS A 151 17.14 11.94 10.93
N ILE A 152 16.42 12.80 10.23
CA ILE A 152 15.03 13.11 10.51
C ILE A 152 14.22 12.72 9.29
N ASN A 153 13.14 11.98 9.47
CA ASN A 153 12.21 11.60 8.42
C ASN A 153 10.79 11.96 8.86
N ALA A 154 10.01 12.55 7.96
CA ALA A 154 8.61 12.85 8.17
C ALA A 154 7.82 12.35 6.96
N ASP A 155 6.89 11.44 7.21
CA ASP A 155 6.03 10.85 6.20
C ASP A 155 4.56 11.16 6.53
N LEU A 156 3.88 11.79 5.60
CA LEU A 156 2.44 12.03 5.62
C LEU A 156 1.78 11.14 4.57
N SER A 157 0.87 10.27 4.97
CA SER A 157 0.07 9.45 4.06
C SER A 157 -1.42 9.73 4.24
N TYR A 158 -2.12 9.92 3.13
CA TYR A 158 -3.57 9.98 3.06
C TYR A 158 -4.07 8.81 2.24
N LYS A 159 -4.89 7.94 2.85
CA LYS A 159 -5.41 6.73 2.23
C LYS A 159 -6.93 6.73 2.29
N ASP A 160 -7.59 6.60 1.14
CA ASP A 160 -9.04 6.51 1.00
C ASP A 160 -9.40 5.10 0.53
N ILE A 161 -10.13 4.36 1.36
CA ILE A 161 -10.56 2.99 1.10
C ILE A 161 -12.06 3.03 0.91
N LYS A 162 -12.54 2.44 -0.20
CA LYS A 162 -13.97 2.35 -0.54
C LYS A 162 -14.29 0.92 -0.92
N SER A 163 -15.40 0.40 -0.45
CA SER A 163 -15.91 -0.92 -0.81
C SER A 163 -17.38 -0.81 -1.18
N LEU A 164 -17.70 -1.24 -2.40
CA LEU A 164 -19.05 -1.28 -2.94
C LEU A 164 -19.46 -2.74 -3.13
N LEU A 165 -20.64 -3.09 -2.64
CA LEU A 165 -21.30 -4.36 -2.92
C LEU A 165 -22.34 -4.15 -4.02
N ARG A 166 -22.19 -4.87 -5.13
CA ARG A 166 -23.12 -4.84 -6.25
C ARG A 166 -23.80 -6.19 -6.37
N LYS A 167 -25.12 -6.22 -6.25
CA LYS A 167 -25.91 -7.41 -6.54
C LYS A 167 -26.32 -7.39 -8.02
N ILE A 168 -25.85 -8.37 -8.79
CA ILE A 168 -26.04 -8.38 -10.25
C ILE A 168 -27.47 -8.76 -10.62
N ASP A 169 -28.13 -9.58 -9.80
CA ASP A 169 -29.53 -10.00 -9.96
C ASP A 169 -30.52 -8.82 -9.89
N GLN A 170 -30.29 -7.90 -8.96
CA GLN A 170 -31.19 -6.78 -8.64
C GLN A 170 -30.65 -5.43 -9.16
N ASN A 171 -29.51 -5.43 -9.87
CA ASN A 171 -28.77 -4.24 -10.30
C ASN A 171 -28.61 -3.19 -9.19
N LEU A 172 -28.41 -3.66 -7.96
CA LEU A 172 -28.44 -2.80 -6.78
C LEU A 172 -27.02 -2.63 -6.25
N THR A 173 -26.59 -1.38 -6.11
CA THR A 173 -25.26 -1.01 -5.61
C THR A 173 -25.41 -0.43 -4.21
N GLN A 174 -24.77 -1.06 -3.22
CA GLN A 174 -24.72 -0.58 -1.84
C GLN A 174 -23.28 -0.27 -1.46
N ALA A 175 -23.07 0.83 -0.73
CA ALA A 175 -21.79 1.07 -0.08
C ALA A 175 -21.63 0.09 1.08
N SER A 176 -20.64 -0.79 1.02
CA SER A 176 -20.36 -1.78 2.06
C SER A 176 -19.50 -1.18 3.17
N SER A 177 -18.43 -0.48 2.78
CA SER A 177 -17.51 0.16 3.73
C SER A 177 -16.80 1.33 3.07
N GLY A 178 -16.38 2.29 3.88
CA GLY A 178 -15.43 3.28 3.42
C GLY A 178 -14.70 3.89 4.61
N ASN A 179 -13.42 4.18 4.44
CA ASN A 179 -12.59 4.71 5.49
C ASN A 179 -11.49 5.61 4.91
N LYS A 180 -11.34 6.79 5.49
CA LYS A 180 -10.25 7.72 5.19
C LYS A 180 -9.24 7.67 6.32
N LEU A 181 -8.00 7.37 6.00
CA LEU A 181 -6.91 7.21 6.93
C LEU A 181 -5.84 8.26 6.66
N LEU A 182 -5.65 9.16 7.60
CA LEU A 182 -4.54 10.11 7.60
C LEU A 182 -3.49 9.60 8.59
N THR A 183 -2.28 9.33 8.13
CA THR A 183 -1.17 8.94 9.00
C THR A 183 -0.03 9.94 8.84
N LEU A 184 0.46 10.45 9.97
CA LEU A 184 1.65 11.27 10.07
C LEU A 184 2.67 10.47 10.89
N LYS A 185 3.83 10.21 10.31
CA LYS A 185 4.95 9.55 10.97
C LYS A 185 6.14 10.48 10.98
N ILE A 186 6.76 10.66 12.12
CA ILE A 186 7.98 11.44 12.28
C ILE A 186 8.96 10.57 13.03
N MET A 187 10.14 10.38 12.46
CA MET A 187 11.22 9.60 13.04
C MET A 187 12.49 10.44 13.08
N ALA A 188 13.20 10.40 14.20
CA ALA A 188 14.50 11.02 14.38
C ALA A 188 15.49 9.97 14.91
N ASP A 189 16.46 9.63 14.08
CA ASP A 189 17.51 8.67 14.39
C ASP A 189 18.83 9.41 14.64
N TYR A 190 19.35 9.27 15.86
CA TYR A 190 20.66 9.79 16.24
C TYR A 190 21.60 8.64 16.58
N VAL A 191 22.70 8.56 15.84
CA VAL A 191 23.80 7.67 16.17
C VAL A 191 24.61 8.37 17.27
N PHE A 192 24.61 7.85 18.50
CA PHE A 192 25.40 8.46 19.58
C PHE A 192 26.84 7.94 19.58
N SER A 193 27.04 6.67 19.23
CA SER A 193 28.35 6.03 19.11
C SER A 193 28.22 4.77 18.25
N SER A 194 29.34 4.12 17.89
CA SER A 194 29.32 2.82 17.19
C SER A 194 28.54 1.73 17.95
N LYS A 195 28.27 1.95 19.25
CA LYS A 195 27.58 1.02 20.13
C LYS A 195 26.18 1.48 20.59
N VAL A 196 25.77 2.72 20.33
CA VAL A 196 24.52 3.29 20.86
C VAL A 196 23.81 4.11 19.79
N ASN A 197 22.57 3.71 19.49
CA ASN A 197 21.65 4.47 18.65
C ASN A 197 20.42 4.86 19.46
N ILE A 198 19.98 6.10 19.29
CA ILE A 198 18.76 6.63 19.87
C ILE A 198 17.80 6.92 18.73
N GLN A 199 16.62 6.34 18.78
CA GLN A 199 15.56 6.57 17.81
C GLN A 199 14.35 7.14 18.53
N MET A 200 13.84 8.28 18.08
CA MET A 200 12.58 8.85 18.52
C MET A 200 11.56 8.67 17.41
N PHE A 201 10.35 8.24 17.76
CA PHE A 201 9.26 8.10 16.80
C PHE A 201 7.99 8.76 17.34
N PHE A 202 7.26 9.38 16.44
CA PHE A 202 5.95 9.97 16.67
C PHE A 202 5.05 9.57 15.50
N ASP A 203 4.05 8.75 15.79
CA ASP A 203 3.10 8.22 14.82
C ASP A 203 1.70 8.64 15.23
N ARG A 204 1.04 9.46 14.40
CA ARG A 204 -0.35 9.82 14.58
C ARG A 204 -1.17 9.31 13.42
N GLN A 205 -2.19 8.52 13.72
CA GLN A 205 -3.11 7.96 12.74
C GLN A 205 -4.54 8.37 13.08
N VAL A 206 -5.22 8.99 12.12
CA VAL A 206 -6.61 9.39 12.22
C VAL A 206 -7.40 8.64 11.17
N SER A 207 -8.38 7.86 11.61
CA SER A 207 -9.27 7.08 10.76
C SER A 207 -10.67 7.70 10.83
N THR A 208 -11.16 8.21 9.72
CA THR A 208 -12.52 8.75 9.57
C THR A 208 -13.34 7.83 8.67
N PRO A 209 -14.28 7.05 9.23
CA PRO A 209 -15.14 6.20 8.43
C PRO A 209 -16.08 7.05 7.56
N LEU A 210 -16.34 6.59 6.34
CA LEU A 210 -17.26 7.21 5.38
C LEU A 210 -18.71 6.81 5.60
N ILE A 211 -18.94 5.68 6.29
CA ILE A 211 -20.28 5.19 6.64
C ILE A 211 -20.66 5.65 8.04
N SER A 212 -21.91 6.10 8.21
CA SER A 212 -22.43 6.66 9.48
C SER A 212 -22.52 5.67 10.63
N SER A 213 -22.26 4.38 10.41
CA SER A 213 -22.32 3.31 11.41
C SER A 213 -21.03 3.15 12.23
N THR A 214 -19.95 3.87 11.89
CA THR A 214 -18.66 3.77 12.58
C THR A 214 -18.21 5.14 13.07
N PHE A 215 -17.47 5.19 14.17
CA PHE A 215 -16.97 6.43 14.77
C PHE A 215 -15.54 6.74 14.33
N PRO A 216 -15.17 8.03 14.18
CA PRO A 216 -13.80 8.41 13.91
C PRO A 216 -12.90 8.07 15.10
N VAL A 217 -11.73 7.49 14.82
CA VAL A 217 -10.74 7.14 15.83
C VAL A 217 -9.40 7.81 15.52
N SER A 218 -8.72 8.27 16.56
CA SER A 218 -7.38 8.86 16.45
C SER A 218 -6.47 8.14 17.42
N SER A 219 -5.44 7.49 16.90
CA SER A 219 -4.36 6.87 17.67
C SER A 219 -3.10 7.73 17.55
N THR A 220 -2.47 8.02 18.68
CA THR A 220 -1.18 8.73 18.71
C THR A 220 -0.23 7.92 19.55
N ASN A 221 0.86 7.47 18.93
CA ASN A 221 1.93 6.73 19.57
C ASN A 221 3.18 7.59 19.53
N PHE A 222 3.87 7.67 20.65
CA PHE A 222 5.17 8.31 20.72
C PHE A 222 6.09 7.45 21.58
N GLY A 223 7.38 7.46 21.26
CA GLY A 223 8.34 6.69 22.04
C GLY A 223 9.76 7.02 21.69
N VAL A 224 10.65 6.61 22.60
CA VAL A 224 12.10 6.67 22.42
C VAL A 224 12.62 5.26 22.57
N SER A 225 13.39 4.82 21.57
CA SER A 225 14.03 3.51 21.53
C SER A 225 15.54 3.69 21.64
N PHE A 226 16.15 2.95 22.56
CA PHE A 226 17.59 2.90 22.74
C PHE A 226 18.09 1.53 22.26
N LYS A 227 18.92 1.54 21.23
CA LYS A 227 19.52 0.32 20.68
C LYS A 227 20.99 0.26 21.06
N PHE A 228 21.34 -0.73 21.86
CA PHE A 228 22.72 -1.03 22.26
C PHE A 228 23.27 -2.15 21.39
N MET A 229 24.36 -1.89 20.68
CA MET A 229 25.08 -2.88 19.89
C MET A 229 26.32 -3.30 20.68
N LEU A 230 26.25 -4.50 21.26
CA LEU A 230 27.34 -5.14 21.98
C LEU A 230 28.19 -5.93 20.98
N THR A 231 29.14 -5.27 20.34
CA THR A 231 30.25 -6.00 19.70
C THR A 231 31.29 -6.33 20.75
N ARG A 232 31.66 -7.62 20.78
CA ARG A 232 32.57 -8.27 21.74
C ARG A 232 34.00 -7.81 21.51
#